data_AF-A0A5Y2NWR6-F1
#
_entry.id   AF-A0A5Y2NWR6-F1
#
_cell.length_a   1.000
_cell.length_b   1.000
_cell.length_c   1.000
_cell.angle_alpha   90.00
_cell.angle_beta   90.00
_cell.angle_gamma   90.00
#
_symmetry.space_group_name_H-M   'P 1'
#
loop_
_entity.id
_entity.type
_entity.pdbx_description
1 polymer ?
#
loop_
_entity_poly.entity_id
_entity_poly.type
_entity_poly.pdbx_seq_one_letter_code
_entity_poly.pdbx_strand_id
1 'polypeptide(L)' 'MNKSLIIFGIVNITSDSFSDGGRYLAPDAAIAQARKLMAEGADVIDLGPASSNPDAAPVSSDTEI' A
#
# COMPACT_ATOMS: atom_id res chain seq x y z
N MET A 1 -15.36 -11.17 25.32
CA MET A 1 -15.20 -10.18 24.24
C MET A 1 -15.02 -10.95 22.94
N ASN A 2 -15.95 -10.86 22.00
CA ASN A 2 -15.71 -11.35 20.66
C ASN A 2 -14.61 -10.49 20.04
N LYS A 3 -13.45 -11.08 19.79
CA LYS A 3 -12.38 -10.41 19.06
C LYS A 3 -12.71 -10.57 17.57
N SER A 4 -13.29 -9.54 16.97
CA SER A 4 -13.43 -9.50 15.51
C SER A 4 -12.04 -9.36 14.90
N LEU A 5 -11.76 -10.17 13.88
CA LEU A 5 -10.55 -10.02 13.06
C LEU A 5 -10.62 -8.67 12.34
N ILE A 6 -9.48 -7.99 12.23
CA ILE A 6 -9.33 -6.75 11.47
C ILE A 6 -8.56 -7.09 10.20
N ILE A 7 -9.13 -6.78 9.05
CA ILE A 7 -8.52 -7.01 7.74
C ILE A 7 -7.81 -5.73 7.30
N PHE A 8 -6.51 -5.86 7.00
CA PHE A 8 -5.70 -4.78 6.45
C PHE A 8 -5.57 -4.94 4.94
N GLY A 9 -6.03 -3.94 4.20
CA GLY A 9 -5.79 -3.81 2.77
C GLY A 9 -4.46 -3.09 2.53
N ILE A 10 -3.52 -3.73 1.83
CA ILE A 10 -2.20 -3.18 1.56
C ILE A 10 -2.19 -2.43 0.23
N VAL A 11 -1.72 -1.19 0.23
CA VAL A 11 -1.48 -0.38 -0.97
C VAL A 11 -0.01 0.03 -1.01
N ASN A 12 0.76 -0.62 -1.87
CA ASN A 12 2.18 -0.34 -2.07
C ASN A 12 2.35 0.78 -3.11
N ILE A 13 2.85 1.93 -2.67
CA ILE A 13 3.12 3.13 -3.48
C ILE A 13 4.62 3.17 -3.80
N THR A 14 5.11 2.13 -4.46
CA THR A 14 6.54 1.97 -4.72
C THR A 14 6.80 1.61 -6.17
N SER A 15 7.92 2.12 -6.71
CA SER A 15 8.40 1.78 -8.05
C SER A 15 8.99 0.38 -8.13
N ASP A 16 9.35 -0.21 -6.98
CA ASP A 16 9.92 -1.56 -6.85
C ASP A 16 8.86 -2.62 -6.49
N SER A 17 7.63 -2.45 -6.98
CA SER A 17 6.55 -3.41 -6.71
C SER A 17 6.67 -4.63 -7.62
N PHE A 18 6.85 -5.81 -7.02
CA PHE A 18 7.00 -7.10 -7.68
C PHE A 18 5.78 -7.50 -8.54
N SER A 19 4.57 -7.01 -8.22
CA SER A 19 3.31 -7.40 -8.89
C SER A 19 2.66 -6.28 -9.72
N ASP A 20 2.84 -5.01 -9.33
CA ASP A 20 2.09 -3.89 -9.89
C ASP A 20 2.93 -2.90 -10.69
N GLY A 21 4.26 -3.02 -10.68
CA GLY A 21 5.14 -2.20 -11.53
C GLY A 21 4.97 -0.68 -11.34
N GLY A 22 4.64 -0.24 -10.12
CA GLY A 22 4.38 1.17 -9.83
C GLY A 22 2.99 1.68 -10.24
N ARG A 23 2.00 0.80 -10.48
CA ARG A 23 0.61 1.18 -10.84
C ARG A 23 -0.03 2.22 -9.92
N TYR A 24 0.40 2.28 -8.67
CA TYR A 24 -0.16 3.18 -7.64
C TYR A 24 0.77 4.36 -7.30
N LEU A 25 1.80 4.65 -8.09
CA LEU A 25 2.66 5.81 -7.87
C LEU A 25 1.91 7.14 -8.02
N ALA A 26 0.89 7.17 -8.87
CA ALA A 26 0.01 8.33 -8.98
C ALA A 26 -0.98 8.36 -7.80
N PRO A 27 -1.15 9.50 -7.09
CA PRO A 27 -2.05 9.60 -5.94
C PRO A 27 -3.48 9.11 -6.23
N ASP A 28 -4.03 9.48 -7.39
CA ASP A 28 -5.40 9.07 -7.77
C ASP A 28 -5.52 7.54 -7.91
N ALA A 29 -4.48 6.87 -8.40
CA ALA A 29 -4.45 5.42 -8.53
C ALA A 29 -4.36 4.73 -7.17
N ALA A 30 -3.53 5.24 -6.25
CA ALA A 30 -3.45 4.74 -4.87
C ALA A 30 -4.79 4.91 -4.12
N ILE A 31 -5.43 6.08 -4.26
CA ILE A 31 -6.74 6.36 -3.67
C ILE A 31 -7.80 5.42 -4.23
N ALA A 32 -7.82 5.21 -5.55
CA ALA A 32 -8.77 4.30 -6.19
C ALA A 32 -8.61 2.86 -5.68
N GLN A 33 -7.37 2.39 -5.52
CA GLN A 33 -7.08 1.07 -4.98
C GLN A 33 -7.47 0.95 -3.50
N ALA A 34 -7.18 1.95 -2.67
CA ALA A 34 -7.60 1.98 -1.27
C ALA A 34 -9.14 1.91 -1.16
N ARG A 35 -9.87 2.67 -1.97
CA ARG A 35 -11.34 2.63 -2.02
C ARG A 35 -11.86 1.26 -2.44
N LYS A 36 -11.22 0.62 -3.42
CA LYS A 36 -11.57 -0.73 -3.85
C LYS A 36 -11.40 -1.74 -2.70
N LEU A 37 -10.26 -1.72 -2.00
CA LEU A 37 -9.98 -2.62 -0.88
C LEU A 37 -10.98 -2.43 0.27
N MET A 38 -11.35 -1.18 0.58
CA MET A 38 -12.42 -0.90 1.55
C MET A 38 -13.76 -1.50 1.10
N ALA A 39 -14.11 -1.39 -0.19
CA ALA A 39 -15.33 -1.99 -0.73
C ALA A 39 -15.31 -3.53 -0.73
N GLU A 40 -14.11 -4.14 -0.78
CA GLU A 40 -13.90 -5.60 -0.71
C GLU A 40 -13.87 -6.13 0.74
N GLY A 41 -13.97 -5.25 1.74
CA GLY A 41 -14.09 -5.63 3.15
C GLY A 41 -12.83 -5.42 4.00
N ALA A 42 -11.87 -4.62 3.53
CA ALA A 42 -10.80 -4.15 4.41
C ALA A 42 -11.37 -3.20 5.48
N ASP A 43 -10.93 -3.39 6.73
CA ASP A 43 -11.25 -2.52 7.86
C ASP A 43 -10.27 -1.35 7.96
N VAL A 44 -9.03 -1.58 7.52
CA VAL A 44 -7.91 -0.62 7.56
C VAL A 44 -7.17 -0.66 6.23
N ILE A 45 -6.65 0.48 5.80
CA ILE A 45 -5.72 0.56 4.67
C ILE A 45 -4.32 0.88 5.21
N ASP A 46 -3.35 0.07 4.80
CA ASP A 46 -1.92 0.26 5.05
C ASP A 46 -1.23 0.78 3.78
N LEU A 47 -0.58 1.93 3.87
CA LEU A 47 0.06 2.63 2.76
C LEU A 47 1.57 2.59 2.94
N GLY A 48 2.28 1.94 2.00
CA GLY A 48 3.72 1.76 2.06
C GLY A 48 4.44 2.31 0.83
N PRO A 49 5.21 3.40 0.94
CA PRO A 49 6.02 3.92 -0.17
C PRO A 49 7.39 3.23 -0.32
N ALA A 50 7.87 2.61 0.76
CA ALA A 50 9.10 1.83 0.77
C ALA A 50 8.80 0.33 0.58
N SER A 51 9.41 -0.26 -0.44
CA SER A 51 9.31 -1.71 -0.70
C SER A 51 10.00 -2.50 0.41
N SER A 52 9.38 -3.58 0.87
CA SER A 52 10.00 -4.56 1.79
C SER A 52 10.77 -5.66 1.07
N ASN A 53 10.92 -5.55 -0.26
CA ASN A 53 11.79 -6.42 -1.05
C ASN A 53 13.23 -6.34 -0.51
N PRO A 54 13.90 -7.47 -0.24
CA PRO A 54 15.28 -7.48 0.26
C PRO A 54 16.29 -6.74 -0.62
N ASP A 55 16.02 -6.66 -1.93
CA ASP A 55 16.89 -6.00 -2.91
C ASP A 55 16.45 -4.55 -3.21
N ALA A 56 15.43 -4.03 -2.52
CA ALA A 56 14.95 -2.67 -2.72
C ALA A 56 16.00 -1.62 -2.34
N ALA A 57 16.08 -0.56 -3.13
CA ALA A 57 16.82 0.63 -2.73
C ALA A 57 16.10 1.32 -1.55
N PRO A 58 16.83 1.77 -0.51
CA PRO A 58 16.25 2.56 0.56
C PRO A 58 15.61 3.84 0.02
N VAL A 59 14.43 4.17 0.54
CA VAL A 59 13.75 5.45 0.29
C VAL A 59 14.15 6.42 1.39
N SER A 60 14.58 7.64 1.03
CA SER A 60 14.88 8.68 2.02
C SER A 60 13.60 9.23 2.61
N SER A 61 13.64 9.72 3.86
CA SER A 61 12.49 10.37 4.51
C SER A 61 11.91 11.52 3.67
N ASP A 62 12.78 12.32 3.05
CA ASP A 62 12.38 13.45 2.21
C ASP A 62 11.66 13.02 0.93
N THR A 63 11.86 11.77 0.48
CA THR A 63 11.14 11.22 -0.68
C THR A 63 9.85 10.53 -0.24
N GLU A 64 9.80 10.02 0.99
CA GLU A 64 8.65 9.31 1.58
C GLU A 64 7.51 10.25 2.00
N ILE A 65 7.81 11.50 2.37
CA ILE A 65 6.86 12.54 2.82
C ILE A 65 6.41 13.43 1.67
#